data_AF-A0A097PMP2-F1
#
_entry.id   AF-A0A097PMP2-F1
#
_cell.length_a   1.000
_cell.length_b   1.000
_cell.length_c   1.000
_cell.angle_alpha   90.00
_cell.angle_beta   90.00
_cell.angle_gamma   90.00
#
_symmetry.space_group_name_H-M   'P 1'
#
loop_
_entity.id
_entity.type
_entity.pdbx_description
1 polymer ?
#
loop_
_entity_poly.entity_id
_entity_poly.type
_entity_poly.pdbx_seq_one_letter_code
_entity_poly.pdbx_strand_id
1 'polypeptide(L)'
;LRDGGLEGEHAPALTIKDSKPFGFDVFNYVLTQLSNYILAGKSQSRGLVVVAYSRSPSFYVDLLKRGIDIASIHILDCYTDPLGWKNWLQDVRNLDKLYSLIIEQGKGLIGQGKDRFSIAIDSVSEMVRHASISSVAGILSNLRSHDQVSSIFWLLHSDLHEIKFTSVLEYLSSMVASVEPENLSMLEQNFRKGKFHVRFKRRNGRVRVMCEEILVELAGIKFINQRLLPKV
;
A
#
# COMPACT_ATOMS: atom_id res chain seq x y z
N LEU A 1 -5.38 8.71 1.41
CA LEU A 1 -5.12 8.03 2.70
C LEU A 1 -5.32 9.04 3.81
N ARG A 2 -5.89 8.63 4.95
CA ARG A 2 -5.70 9.45 6.15
C ARG A 2 -4.21 9.42 6.47
N ASP A 3 -3.57 10.57 6.58
CA ASP A 3 -2.15 10.62 6.90
C ASP A 3 -1.97 11.08 8.35
N GLY A 4 -1.26 10.26 9.14
CA GLY A 4 -0.99 10.51 10.54
C GLY A 4 -1.94 9.85 11.54
N GLY A 5 -1.39 9.61 12.74
CA GLY A 5 -2.11 9.25 13.96
C GLY A 5 -2.00 10.36 15.02
N LEU A 6 -2.99 10.47 15.91
CA LEU A 6 -2.78 11.16 17.19
C LEU A 6 -1.78 10.38 18.04
N GLU A 7 -1.18 11.02 19.04
CA GLU A 7 -0.28 10.37 19.98
C GLU A 7 -1.00 9.17 20.63
N GLY A 8 -0.40 7.98 20.55
CA GLY A 8 -0.99 6.71 21.01
C GLY A 8 -1.94 6.00 20.04
N GLU A 9 -2.22 6.55 18.85
CA GLU A 9 -2.99 5.85 17.80
C GLU A 9 -2.06 5.09 16.84
N HIS A 10 -2.48 3.88 16.44
CA HIS A 10 -1.85 3.18 15.33
C HIS A 10 -1.96 3.97 14.02
N ALA A 11 -0.91 3.88 13.21
CA ALA A 11 -0.90 4.46 11.88
C ALA A 11 -2.08 3.93 11.03
N PRO A 12 -2.78 4.83 10.30
CA PRO A 12 -3.83 4.44 9.37
C PRO A 12 -3.30 3.47 8.32
N ALA A 13 -4.04 2.39 8.13
CA ALA A 13 -3.71 1.31 7.21
C ALA A 13 -4.76 1.17 6.10
N LEU A 14 -4.30 1.03 4.85
CA LEU A 14 -5.13 0.72 3.69
C LEU A 14 -4.76 -0.63 3.09
N THR A 15 -5.72 -1.56 3.06
CA THR A 15 -5.65 -2.72 2.18
C THR A 15 -6.27 -2.37 0.85
N ILE A 16 -5.50 -2.50 -0.23
CA ILE A 16 -6.01 -2.58 -1.60
C ILE A 16 -6.22 -4.08 -1.87
N LYS A 17 -7.47 -4.48 -1.97
CA LYS A 17 -7.88 -5.85 -2.22
C LYS A 17 -8.28 -5.97 -3.68
N ASP A 18 -7.64 -6.85 -4.42
CA ASP A 18 -8.04 -7.19 -5.78
C ASP A 18 -8.31 -8.68 -5.92
N SER A 19 -9.05 -9.04 -6.97
CA SER A 19 -9.26 -10.43 -7.38
C SER A 19 -8.76 -10.70 -8.80
N LYS A 20 -8.35 -9.63 -9.52
CA LYS A 20 -8.14 -9.53 -10.98
C LYS A 20 -7.25 -8.30 -11.28
N PRO A 21 -6.72 -8.09 -12.51
CA PRO A 21 -5.39 -7.49 -12.74
C PRO A 21 -5.26 -5.98 -12.44
N PHE A 22 -6.31 -5.31 -11.95
CA PHE A 22 -6.33 -3.87 -11.75
C PHE A 22 -5.79 -3.41 -10.38
N GLY A 23 -5.57 -4.32 -9.43
CA GLY A 23 -5.11 -3.92 -8.10
C GLY A 23 -3.75 -3.24 -8.11
N PHE A 24 -2.84 -3.68 -8.97
CA PHE A 24 -1.53 -3.07 -9.13
C PHE A 24 -1.61 -1.66 -9.73
N ASP A 25 -2.52 -1.42 -10.67
CA ASP A 25 -2.76 -0.09 -11.23
C ASP A 25 -3.31 0.88 -10.18
N VAL A 26 -4.21 0.40 -9.31
CA VAL A 26 -4.73 1.18 -8.18
C VAL A 26 -3.61 1.45 -7.16
N PHE A 27 -2.78 0.46 -6.87
CA PHE A 27 -1.60 0.64 -6.02
C PHE A 27 -0.68 1.72 -6.56
N ASN A 28 -0.34 1.69 -7.85
CA ASN A 28 0.51 2.69 -8.50
C ASN A 28 -0.11 4.10 -8.45
N TYR A 29 -1.43 4.18 -8.66
CA TYR A 29 -2.15 5.45 -8.53
C TYR A 29 -2.05 6.00 -7.10
N VAL A 30 -2.35 5.18 -6.08
CA VAL A 30 -2.27 5.59 -4.66
C VAL A 30 -0.84 5.98 -4.28
N LEU A 31 0.16 5.22 -4.72
CA LEU A 31 1.57 5.49 -4.50
C LEU A 31 1.97 6.86 -5.09
N THR A 32 1.61 7.13 -6.34
CA THR A 32 1.89 8.40 -7.03
C THR A 32 1.15 9.58 -6.39
N GLN A 33 -0.08 9.38 -5.92
CA GLN A 33 -0.82 10.44 -5.23
C GLN A 33 -0.21 10.76 -3.87
N LEU A 34 0.14 9.73 -3.08
CA LEU A 34 0.84 9.92 -1.81
C LEU A 34 2.17 10.64 -2.03
N SER A 35 2.90 10.26 -3.06
CA SER A 35 4.19 10.85 -3.41
C SER A 35 4.06 12.36 -3.69
N ASN A 36 3.05 12.74 -4.48
CA ASN A 36 2.74 14.14 -4.77
C ASN A 36 2.29 14.92 -3.52
N TYR A 37 1.58 14.28 -2.58
CA TYR A 37 1.18 14.93 -1.33
C TYR A 37 2.35 15.18 -0.38
N ILE A 38 3.34 14.26 -0.34
CA ILE A 38 4.58 14.44 0.40
C ILE A 38 5.36 15.64 -0.17
N LEU A 39 5.55 15.71 -1.49
CA LEU A 39 6.20 16.87 -2.13
C LEU A 39 5.49 18.18 -1.84
N ALA A 40 4.16 18.18 -1.95
CA ALA A 40 3.36 19.38 -1.72
C ALA A 40 3.33 19.81 -0.24
N GLY A 41 3.96 19.07 0.67
CA GLY A 41 3.93 19.32 2.11
C GLY A 41 2.53 19.19 2.73
N LYS A 42 1.61 18.50 2.04
CA LYS A 42 0.23 18.25 2.49
C LYS A 42 0.13 16.99 3.33
N SER A 43 1.16 16.14 3.29
CA SER A 43 1.32 14.94 4.11
C SER A 43 2.05 15.28 5.42
N GLN A 44 1.71 14.56 6.49
CA GLN A 44 2.54 14.46 7.70
C GLN A 44 3.80 13.63 7.46
N SER A 45 3.80 12.73 6.48
CA SER A 45 5.00 12.03 6.06
C SER A 45 5.95 12.92 5.25
N ARG A 46 7.24 12.78 5.52
CA ARG A 46 8.36 13.42 4.81
C ARG A 46 9.14 12.45 3.93
N GLY A 47 8.98 11.16 4.17
CA GLY A 47 9.63 10.10 3.40
C GLY A 47 8.66 8.98 3.05
N LEU A 48 9.03 8.19 2.05
CA LEU A 48 8.27 7.04 1.57
C LEU A 48 9.20 5.82 1.44
N VAL A 49 8.85 4.75 2.13
CA VAL A 49 9.53 3.45 1.99
C VAL A 49 8.63 2.53 1.16
N VAL A 50 9.15 2.05 0.03
CA VAL A 50 8.45 1.08 -0.84
C VAL A 50 9.11 -0.28 -0.69
N VAL A 51 8.35 -1.29 -0.31
CA VAL A 51 8.78 -2.70 -0.31
C VAL A 51 8.31 -3.33 -1.61
N ALA A 52 9.25 -3.78 -2.43
CA ALA A 52 9.02 -4.22 -3.80
C ALA A 52 9.18 -5.74 -3.95
N TYR A 53 8.07 -6.50 -3.95
CA TYR A 53 8.00 -7.93 -4.20
C TYR A 53 7.62 -8.31 -5.63
N SER A 54 6.91 -7.46 -6.35
CA SER A 54 6.20 -7.76 -7.61
C SER A 54 6.85 -7.16 -8.85
N ARG A 55 7.61 -6.08 -8.67
CA ARG A 55 8.34 -5.35 -9.72
C ARG A 55 9.73 -4.99 -9.24
N SER A 56 10.65 -4.81 -10.19
CA SER A 56 12.00 -4.35 -9.90
C SER A 56 12.00 -2.93 -9.31
N PRO A 57 13.02 -2.56 -8.52
CA PRO A 57 13.16 -1.20 -8.01
C PRO A 57 13.16 -0.13 -9.11
N SER A 58 13.75 -0.43 -10.28
CA SER A 58 13.79 0.48 -11.43
C SER A 58 12.40 0.92 -11.90
N PHE A 59 11.41 0.03 -11.82
CA PHE A 59 10.02 0.35 -12.16
C PHE A 59 9.46 1.45 -11.25
N TYR A 60 9.66 1.33 -9.93
CA TYR A 60 9.18 2.33 -8.97
C TYR A 60 9.93 3.64 -9.09
N VAL A 61 11.23 3.59 -9.36
CA VAL A 61 12.00 4.80 -9.65
C VAL A 61 11.43 5.52 -10.87
N ASP A 62 11.14 4.81 -11.97
CA ASP A 62 10.60 5.43 -13.19
C ASP A 62 9.16 5.93 -13.02
N LEU A 63 8.35 5.25 -12.20
CA LEU A 63 7.02 5.69 -11.81
C LEU A 63 7.08 6.99 -11.00
N LEU A 64 8.00 7.08 -10.02
CA LEU A 64 8.08 8.18 -9.05
C LEU A 64 8.95 9.36 -9.51
N LYS A 65 9.87 9.15 -10.45
CA LYS A 65 10.67 10.21 -11.10
C LYS A 65 9.81 11.34 -11.70
N ARG A 66 8.54 11.07 -11.99
CA ARG A 66 7.59 12.06 -12.52
C ARG A 66 7.02 13.01 -11.45
N GLY A 67 7.30 12.79 -10.16
CA GLY A 67 6.63 13.55 -9.09
C GLY A 67 7.27 13.50 -7.71
N ILE A 68 8.53 13.08 -7.54
CA ILE A 68 9.28 13.17 -6.27
C ILE A 68 10.78 13.50 -6.48
N ASP A 69 11.39 14.25 -5.53
CA ASP A 69 12.83 14.24 -5.27
C ASP A 69 13.28 12.88 -4.67
N ILE A 70 14.10 12.15 -5.42
CA ILE A 70 14.58 10.78 -5.13
C ILE A 70 15.12 10.65 -3.69
N ALA A 71 15.65 11.74 -3.12
CA ALA A 71 16.14 11.79 -1.74
C ALA A 71 15.09 11.45 -0.67
N SER A 72 13.79 11.53 -0.99
CA SER A 72 12.68 11.26 -0.07
C SER A 72 12.06 9.86 -0.22
N ILE A 73 12.59 9.02 -1.11
CA ILE A 73 12.10 7.65 -1.34
C ILE A 73 13.22 6.64 -1.13
N HIS A 74 12.97 5.62 -0.31
CA HIS A 74 13.78 4.42 -0.28
C HIS A 74 12.97 3.22 -0.80
N ILE A 75 13.56 2.44 -1.70
CA ILE A 75 12.95 1.23 -2.24
C ILE A 75 13.74 0.03 -1.70
N LEU A 76 13.05 -0.81 -0.94
CA LEU A 76 13.56 -2.10 -0.50
C LEU A 76 13.27 -3.14 -1.59
N ASP A 77 14.32 -3.60 -2.26
CA ASP A 77 14.22 -4.64 -3.28
C ASP A 77 13.96 -6.00 -2.61
N CYS A 78 12.77 -6.54 -2.76
CA CYS A 78 12.43 -7.93 -2.43
C CYS A 78 12.06 -8.73 -3.68
N TYR A 79 12.32 -8.18 -4.88
CA TYR A 79 11.95 -8.76 -6.17
C TYR A 79 13.13 -9.50 -6.80
N THR A 80 14.32 -8.90 -6.78
CA THR A 80 15.50 -9.45 -7.46
C THR A 80 16.09 -10.66 -6.73
N ASP A 81 15.99 -10.68 -5.40
CA ASP A 81 16.51 -11.78 -4.55
C ASP A 81 15.62 -11.99 -3.30
N PRO A 82 14.38 -12.47 -3.47
CA PRO A 82 13.43 -12.64 -2.36
C PRO A 82 13.92 -13.61 -1.28
N LEU A 83 14.80 -14.54 -1.63
CA LEU A 83 15.33 -15.52 -0.67
C LEU A 83 16.69 -15.10 -0.07
N GLY A 84 17.21 -13.93 -0.46
CA GLY A 84 18.46 -13.39 0.05
C GLY A 84 19.67 -14.27 -0.25
N TRP A 85 19.68 -15.01 -1.36
CA TRP A 85 20.78 -15.93 -1.70
C TRP A 85 22.09 -15.19 -2.02
N LYS A 86 22.00 -13.96 -2.54
CA LYS A 86 23.14 -13.10 -2.84
C LYS A 86 23.42 -12.15 -1.68
N ASN A 87 22.37 -11.54 -1.15
CA ASN A 87 22.44 -10.61 -0.03
C ASN A 87 21.51 -11.11 1.08
N TRP A 88 22.06 -11.81 2.08
CA TRP A 88 21.36 -12.43 3.23
C TRP A 88 20.53 -11.46 4.10
N LEU A 89 20.43 -10.20 3.68
CA LEU A 89 19.70 -9.11 4.29
C LEU A 89 18.19 -9.20 4.01
N GLN A 90 17.77 -9.74 2.86
CA GLN A 90 16.38 -9.61 2.36
C GLN A 90 15.60 -10.92 2.32
N ASP A 91 15.99 -11.92 3.12
CA ASP A 91 15.24 -13.17 3.20
C ASP A 91 13.81 -12.90 3.69
N VAL A 92 12.84 -13.06 2.78
CA VAL A 92 11.41 -12.81 3.04
C VAL A 92 10.81 -13.76 4.08
N ARG A 93 11.52 -14.84 4.43
CA ARG A 93 11.17 -15.73 5.54
C ARG A 93 11.55 -15.12 6.90
N ASN A 94 12.56 -14.25 6.93
CA ASN A 94 12.98 -13.55 8.14
C ASN A 94 12.29 -12.19 8.25
N LEU A 95 11.06 -12.28 8.74
CA LEU A 95 10.15 -11.17 8.95
C LEU A 95 10.67 -10.12 9.96
N ASP A 96 11.44 -10.51 10.96
CA ASP A 96 12.01 -9.59 11.95
C ASP A 96 13.12 -8.72 11.34
N LYS A 97 13.98 -9.31 10.51
CA LYS A 97 14.98 -8.56 9.74
C LYS A 97 14.33 -7.57 8.77
N LEU A 98 13.28 -8.01 8.07
CA LEU A 98 12.52 -7.16 7.16
C LEU A 98 11.94 -5.95 7.91
N TYR A 99 11.36 -6.17 9.09
CA TYR A 99 10.88 -5.09 9.96
C TYR A 99 11.99 -4.10 10.30
N SER A 100 13.14 -4.58 10.80
CA SER A 100 14.28 -3.72 11.15
C SER A 100 14.77 -2.91 9.96
N LEU A 101 14.88 -3.53 8.78
CA LEU A 101 15.30 -2.86 7.55
C LEU A 101 14.32 -1.76 7.12
N ILE A 102 13.01 -2.02 7.13
CA ILE A 102 12.01 -1.01 6.79
C ILE A 102 12.13 0.21 7.70
N ILE A 103 12.32 -0.01 9.00
CA ILE A 103 12.47 1.07 9.99
C ILE A 103 13.80 1.81 9.80
N GLU A 104 14.90 1.11 9.55
CA GLU A 104 16.21 1.72 9.29
C GLU A 104 16.18 2.59 8.03
N GLN A 105 15.59 2.08 6.94
CA GLN A 105 15.40 2.82 5.69
C GLN A 105 14.51 4.04 5.91
N GLY A 106 13.41 3.90 6.67
CA GLY A 106 12.55 5.01 7.04
C GLY A 106 13.28 6.08 7.83
N LYS A 107 14.03 5.69 8.88
CA LYS A 107 14.85 6.61 9.69
C LYS A 107 15.94 7.31 8.89
N GLY A 108 16.54 6.62 7.91
CA GLY A 108 17.49 7.21 6.98
C GLY A 108 16.92 8.38 6.17
N LEU A 109 15.63 8.34 5.84
CA LEU A 109 14.93 9.40 5.10
C LEU A 109 14.60 10.63 5.96
N ILE A 110 14.15 10.40 7.20
CA ILE A 110 13.63 11.47 8.08
C ILE A 110 14.66 12.01 9.08
N GLY A 111 15.80 11.34 9.24
CA GLY A 111 16.80 11.66 10.25
C GLY A 111 16.32 11.41 11.68
N GLN A 112 17.00 12.01 12.67
CA GLN A 112 16.69 11.89 14.10
C GLN A 112 15.55 12.82 14.57
N GLY A 113 14.73 13.30 13.64
CA GLY A 113 13.65 14.26 13.91
C GLY A 113 12.33 13.64 14.37
N LYS A 114 11.34 14.51 14.62
CA LYS A 114 9.94 14.13 14.86
C LYS A 114 9.15 13.86 13.57
N ASP A 115 9.83 13.93 12.43
CA ASP A 115 9.21 13.68 11.14
C ASP A 115 8.78 12.22 11.02
N ARG A 116 7.78 11.98 10.19
CA ARG A 116 7.21 10.65 9.96
C ARG A 116 7.45 10.20 8.53
N PHE A 117 7.37 8.91 8.27
CA PHE A 117 7.43 8.34 6.92
C PHE A 117 6.23 7.43 6.65
N SER A 118 5.91 7.25 5.38
CA SER A 118 4.86 6.33 4.94
C SER A 118 5.47 5.04 4.40
N ILE A 119 4.74 3.94 4.51
CA ILE A 119 5.18 2.63 4.03
C ILE A 119 4.20 2.12 2.96
N ALA A 120 4.74 1.68 1.83
CA ALA A 120 4.00 1.04 0.76
C ALA A 120 4.51 -0.39 0.55
N ILE A 121 3.65 -1.40 0.66
CA ILE A 121 4.01 -2.80 0.38
C ILE A 121 3.26 -3.23 -0.87
N ASP A 122 3.98 -3.53 -1.93
CA ASP A 122 3.39 -3.78 -3.24
C ASP A 122 2.64 -5.12 -3.36
N SER A 123 2.96 -6.13 -2.54
CA SER A 123 2.22 -7.39 -2.46
C SER A 123 2.48 -8.11 -1.14
N VAL A 124 1.46 -8.10 -0.27
CA VAL A 124 1.47 -8.92 0.96
C VAL A 124 1.23 -10.39 0.65
N SER A 125 0.69 -10.71 -0.54
CA SER A 125 0.48 -12.09 -0.95
C SER A 125 1.78 -12.89 -1.05
N GLU A 126 2.88 -12.24 -1.45
CA GLU A 126 4.20 -12.87 -1.48
C GLU A 126 4.75 -13.12 -0.07
N MET A 127 4.48 -12.24 0.90
CA MET A 127 4.84 -12.48 2.31
C MET A 127 4.10 -13.70 2.87
N VAL A 128 2.80 -13.81 2.63
CA VAL A 128 1.96 -14.92 3.11
C VAL A 128 2.32 -16.25 2.44
N ARG A 129 2.95 -16.23 1.25
CA ARG A 129 3.47 -17.44 0.61
C ARG A 129 4.64 -18.07 1.39
N HIS A 130 5.43 -17.24 2.09
CA HIS A 130 6.66 -17.67 2.74
C HIS A 130 6.62 -17.63 4.28
N ALA A 131 5.57 -17.05 4.86
CA ALA A 131 5.39 -16.94 6.30
C ALA A 131 3.93 -17.11 6.72
N SER A 132 3.71 -17.42 8.00
CA SER A 132 2.36 -17.57 8.54
C SER A 132 1.61 -16.23 8.53
N ILE A 133 0.29 -16.27 8.31
CA ILE A 133 -0.56 -15.07 8.36
C ILE A 133 -0.44 -14.34 9.70
N SER A 134 -0.27 -15.06 10.80
CA SER A 134 -0.10 -14.48 12.15
C SER A 134 1.19 -13.68 12.25
N SER A 135 2.28 -14.18 11.66
CA SER A 135 3.56 -13.46 11.63
C SER A 135 3.48 -12.21 10.74
N VAL A 136 2.85 -12.32 9.56
CA VAL A 136 2.63 -11.18 8.66
C VAL A 136 1.75 -10.12 9.33
N ALA A 137 0.64 -10.53 9.94
CA ALA A 137 -0.23 -9.65 10.73
C ALA A 137 0.52 -8.99 11.89
N GLY A 138 1.40 -9.73 12.57
CA GLY A 138 2.27 -9.23 13.63
C GLY A 138 3.18 -8.10 13.15
N ILE A 139 3.91 -8.29 12.04
CA ILE A 139 4.75 -7.21 11.47
C ILE A 139 3.91 -6.01 11.08
N LEU A 140 2.80 -6.21 10.35
CA LEU A 140 1.95 -5.10 9.92
C LEU A 140 1.42 -4.32 11.12
N SER A 141 1.09 -5.00 12.21
CA SER A 141 0.71 -4.37 13.48
C SER A 141 1.88 -3.60 14.10
N ASN A 142 3.08 -4.19 14.13
CA ASN A 142 4.29 -3.57 14.70
C ASN A 142 4.76 -2.34 13.90
N LEU A 143 4.63 -2.37 12.57
CA LEU A 143 4.90 -1.22 11.71
C LEU A 143 3.90 -0.10 11.99
N ARG A 144 2.63 -0.44 12.18
CA ARG A 144 1.57 0.54 12.49
C ARG A 144 1.69 1.13 13.88
N SER A 145 2.25 0.41 14.85
CA SER A 145 2.47 0.93 16.20
C SER A 145 3.73 1.78 16.33
N HIS A 146 4.55 1.90 15.29
CA HIS A 146 5.81 2.64 15.36
C HIS A 146 5.54 4.16 15.23
N ASP A 147 6.08 4.96 16.16
CA ASP A 147 5.77 6.40 16.31
C ASP A 147 6.10 7.26 15.08
N GLN A 148 7.14 6.85 14.33
CA GLN A 148 7.60 7.51 13.12
C GLN A 148 6.83 7.09 11.86
N VAL A 149 5.92 6.11 11.93
CA VAL A 149 5.12 5.68 10.76
C VAL A 149 3.84 6.51 10.69
N SER A 150 3.68 7.27 9.60
CA SER A 150 2.52 8.14 9.39
C SER A 150 1.32 7.38 8.82
N SER A 151 1.57 6.52 7.84
CA SER A 151 0.54 5.77 7.13
C SER A 151 1.16 4.56 6.45
N ILE A 152 0.39 3.49 6.32
CA ILE A 152 0.81 2.28 5.63
C ILE A 152 -0.28 1.84 4.65
N PHE A 153 0.11 1.34 3.49
CA PHE A 153 -0.82 0.69 2.59
C PHE A 153 -0.17 -0.48 1.88
N TRP A 154 -1.00 -1.45 1.50
CA TRP A 154 -0.53 -2.65 0.83
C TRP A 154 -1.54 -3.21 -0.15
N LEU A 155 -1.05 -3.98 -1.11
CA LEU A 155 -1.87 -4.76 -2.04
C LEU A 155 -2.02 -6.20 -1.55
N LEU A 156 -3.23 -6.74 -1.71
CA LEU A 156 -3.61 -8.11 -1.38
C LEU A 156 -4.43 -8.72 -2.51
N HIS A 157 -3.87 -9.75 -3.14
CA HIS A 157 -4.56 -10.61 -4.11
C HIS A 157 -5.48 -11.59 -3.38
N SER A 158 -6.76 -11.25 -3.28
CA SER A 158 -7.75 -12.00 -2.49
C SER A 158 -8.16 -13.34 -3.09
N ASP A 159 -7.90 -13.54 -4.38
CA ASP A 159 -8.11 -14.78 -5.11
C ASP A 159 -7.05 -15.86 -4.76
N LEU A 160 -5.87 -15.45 -4.31
CA LEU A 160 -4.78 -16.36 -3.95
C LEU A 160 -4.89 -16.90 -2.52
N HIS A 161 -5.80 -16.37 -1.70
CA HIS A 161 -5.83 -16.63 -0.26
C HIS A 161 -7.19 -17.08 0.23
N GLU A 162 -7.19 -17.92 1.27
CA GLU A 162 -8.42 -18.23 1.99
C GLU A 162 -9.05 -16.98 2.60
N ILE A 163 -10.38 -16.98 2.71
CA ILE A 163 -11.18 -15.88 3.25
C ILE A 163 -10.67 -15.47 4.65
N LYS A 164 -10.24 -16.43 5.47
CA LYS A 164 -9.70 -16.18 6.81
C LYS A 164 -8.47 -15.25 6.80
N PHE A 165 -7.58 -15.41 5.82
CA PHE A 165 -6.38 -14.57 5.68
C PHE A 165 -6.74 -13.16 5.26
N THR A 166 -7.62 -13.04 4.26
CA THR A 166 -8.11 -11.72 3.82
C THR A 166 -8.82 -10.98 4.96
N SER A 167 -9.58 -11.69 5.79
CA SER A 167 -10.33 -11.13 6.92
C SER A 167 -9.41 -10.57 8.02
N VAL A 168 -8.28 -11.24 8.31
CA VAL A 168 -7.28 -10.74 9.28
C VAL A 168 -6.66 -9.42 8.81
N LEU A 169 -6.31 -9.32 7.52
CA LEU A 169 -5.73 -8.08 6.97
C LEU A 169 -6.76 -6.96 6.85
N GLU A 170 -8.01 -7.29 6.52
CA GLU A 170 -9.12 -6.32 6.55
C GLU A 170 -9.39 -5.81 7.98
N TYR A 171 -9.28 -6.68 8.99
CA TYR A 171 -9.43 -6.29 10.41
C TYR A 171 -8.34 -5.33 10.88
N LEU A 172 -7.09 -5.55 10.46
CA LEU A 172 -5.99 -4.63 10.75
C LEU A 172 -6.18 -3.28 10.02
N SER A 173 -6.88 -3.26 8.90
CA SER A 173 -6.98 -2.08 8.06
C SER A 173 -7.97 -1.05 8.59
N SER A 174 -7.58 0.22 8.51
CA SER A 174 -8.50 1.34 8.73
C SER A 174 -9.34 1.63 7.48
N MET A 175 -8.82 1.29 6.31
CA MET A 175 -9.46 1.45 5.02
C MET A 175 -9.28 0.17 4.21
N VAL A 176 -10.32 -0.29 3.52
CA VAL A 176 -10.28 -1.43 2.61
C VAL A 176 -10.83 -0.96 1.27
N ALA A 177 -10.02 -1.05 0.23
CA ALA A 177 -10.39 -0.71 -1.13
C ALA A 177 -10.47 -2.00 -1.96
N SER A 178 -11.68 -2.44 -2.29
CA SER A 178 -11.92 -3.61 -3.13
C SER A 178 -12.04 -3.20 -4.60
N VAL A 179 -11.28 -3.86 -5.45
CA VAL A 179 -11.27 -3.66 -6.90
C VAL A 179 -11.90 -4.87 -7.58
N GLU A 180 -13.03 -4.65 -8.25
CA GLU A 180 -13.79 -5.70 -8.93
C GLU A 180 -14.01 -5.31 -10.40
N PRO A 181 -13.70 -6.17 -11.39
CA PRO A 181 -13.99 -5.87 -12.79
C PRO A 181 -15.49 -5.94 -13.09
N GLU A 182 -15.95 -5.13 -14.04
CA GLU A 182 -17.34 -5.15 -14.47
C GLU A 182 -17.55 -6.24 -15.55
N ASN A 183 -18.34 -7.29 -15.21
CA ASN A 183 -18.81 -8.40 -16.05
C ASN A 183 -17.77 -9.30 -16.77
N LEU A 184 -17.85 -10.62 -16.50
CA LEU A 184 -17.06 -11.68 -17.14
C LEU A 184 -17.64 -12.20 -18.48
N SER A 185 -18.88 -11.83 -18.82
CA SER A 185 -19.64 -12.45 -19.90
C SER A 185 -19.39 -11.86 -21.29
N MET A 186 -18.64 -10.76 -21.40
CA MET A 186 -18.38 -10.06 -22.66
C MET A 186 -16.88 -10.04 -22.94
N LEU A 187 -16.37 -11.17 -23.44
CA LEU A 187 -14.95 -11.46 -23.67
C LEU A 187 -14.26 -10.51 -24.69
N GLU A 188 -14.98 -9.58 -25.32
CA GLU A 188 -14.46 -8.79 -26.45
C GLU A 188 -14.33 -7.28 -26.19
N GLN A 189 -14.86 -6.75 -25.08
CA GLN A 189 -14.65 -5.34 -24.73
C GLN A 189 -13.57 -5.24 -23.66
N ASN A 190 -12.34 -4.97 -24.13
CA ASN A 190 -11.16 -4.55 -23.38
C ASN A 190 -11.41 -4.31 -21.88
N PHE A 191 -10.82 -5.15 -21.02
CA PHE A 191 -10.74 -5.04 -19.56
C PHE A 191 -10.25 -3.66 -19.12
N ARG A 192 -11.10 -2.65 -19.22
CA ARG A 192 -10.76 -1.24 -18.94
C ARG A 192 -11.75 -0.62 -17.99
N LYS A 193 -12.78 -1.33 -17.53
CA LYS A 193 -13.76 -0.81 -16.58
C LYS A 193 -13.92 -1.74 -15.38
N GLY A 194 -13.97 -1.14 -14.20
CA GLY A 194 -14.16 -1.86 -12.94
C GLY A 194 -14.88 -0.99 -11.92
N LYS A 195 -15.31 -1.61 -10.84
CA LYS A 195 -15.86 -0.97 -9.66
C LYS A 195 -14.81 -0.92 -8.57
N PHE A 196 -14.71 0.25 -7.95
CA PHE A 196 -13.80 0.55 -6.87
C PHE A 196 -14.61 0.85 -5.62
N HIS A 197 -14.63 -0.11 -4.71
CA HIS A 197 -15.38 -0.03 -3.46
C HIS A 197 -14.44 0.30 -2.31
N VAL A 198 -14.54 1.50 -1.74
CA VAL A 198 -13.73 1.90 -0.58
C VAL A 198 -14.58 1.93 0.67
N ARG A 199 -14.17 1.15 1.65
CA ARG A 199 -14.69 1.16 3.02
C ARG A 199 -13.66 1.81 3.92
N PHE A 200 -14.03 2.84 4.67
CA PHE A 200 -13.12 3.44 5.64
C PHE A 200 -13.76 3.65 7.00
N LYS A 201 -13.05 3.24 8.05
CA LYS A 201 -13.44 3.36 9.46
C LYS A 201 -12.98 4.70 10.01
N ARG A 202 -13.89 5.43 10.64
CA ARG A 202 -13.61 6.70 11.35
C ARG A 202 -13.15 6.42 12.78
N ARG A 203 -12.52 7.43 13.43
CA ARG A 203 -12.14 7.36 14.86
C ARG A 203 -13.30 7.03 15.79
N ASN A 204 -14.51 7.49 15.46
CA ASN A 204 -15.72 7.21 16.22
C ASN A 204 -16.36 5.84 15.93
N GLY A 205 -15.64 4.94 15.24
CA GLY A 205 -16.12 3.61 14.86
C GLY A 205 -17.07 3.57 13.67
N ARG A 206 -17.60 4.71 13.19
CA ARG A 206 -18.49 4.74 12.03
C ARG A 206 -17.75 4.35 10.76
N VAL A 207 -18.37 3.49 9.96
CA VAL A 207 -17.84 3.07 8.66
C VAL A 207 -18.55 3.86 7.57
N ARG A 208 -17.78 4.46 6.66
CA ARG A 208 -18.30 5.00 5.40
C ARG A 208 -17.90 4.10 4.24
N VAL A 209 -18.82 3.95 3.30
CA VAL A 209 -18.61 3.21 2.06
C VAL A 209 -18.74 4.18 0.91
N MET A 210 -17.81 4.11 -0.02
CA MET A 210 -17.78 4.85 -1.27
C MET A 210 -17.64 3.84 -2.41
N CYS A 211 -18.37 4.07 -3.50
CA CYS A 211 -18.29 3.25 -4.70
C CYS A 211 -18.03 4.18 -5.88
N GLU A 212 -16.92 3.97 -6.55
CA GLU A 212 -16.57 4.69 -7.77
C GLU A 212 -16.37 3.71 -8.92
N GLU A 213 -16.58 4.18 -10.15
CA GLU A 213 -16.23 3.40 -11.33
C GLU A 213 -14.83 3.82 -11.79
N ILE A 214 -13.97 2.82 -12.02
CA ILE A 214 -12.63 3.00 -12.53
C ILE A 214 -12.57 2.65 -14.02
N LEU A 215 -11.83 3.47 -14.75
CA LEU A 215 -11.39 3.21 -16.11
C LEU A 215 -9.88 3.03 -16.11
N VAL A 216 -9.38 1.89 -16.57
CA VAL A 216 -7.94 1.65 -16.73
C VAL A 216 -7.54 1.97 -18.16
N GLU A 217 -6.75 3.02 -18.34
CA GLU A 217 -6.14 3.41 -19.62
C GLU A 217 -4.65 3.05 -19.64
N LEU A 218 -4.04 3.05 -20.83
CA LEU A 218 -2.59 2.82 -20.99
C LEU A 218 -1.73 3.84 -20.21
N ALA A 219 -2.28 5.01 -19.88
CA ALA A 219 -1.62 6.08 -19.14
C ALA A 219 -1.89 6.04 -17.61
N GLY A 220 -2.74 5.12 -17.13
CA GLY A 220 -3.11 4.98 -15.72
C GLY A 220 -4.63 4.87 -15.49
N ILE A 221 -5.03 4.94 -14.23
CA ILE A 221 -6.44 4.84 -13.82
C ILE A 221 -7.12 6.21 -13.83
N LYS A 222 -8.34 6.27 -14.37
CA LYS A 222 -9.28 7.38 -14.21
C LYS A 222 -10.50 6.96 -13.42
N PHE A 223 -10.94 7.81 -12.50
CA PHE A 223 -12.17 7.62 -11.74
C PHE A 223 -13.29 8.42 -12.41
N ILE A 224 -14.35 7.74 -12.85
CA ILE A 224 -15.43 8.34 -13.66
C ILE A 224 -16.39 9.16 -12.79
N ASN A 225 -16.63 8.71 -11.55
CA ASN A 225 -17.53 9.36 -10.61
C ASN A 225 -16.76 10.12 -9.53
N GLN A 226 -16.18 11.28 -9.87
CA GLN A 226 -15.59 12.20 -8.87
C GLN A 226 -16.64 12.93 -8.00
N ARG A 227 -17.88 12.43 -7.89
CA ARG A 227 -18.96 13.10 -7.16
C ARG A 227 -19.18 12.45 -5.79
N LEU A 228 -19.12 13.32 -4.78
CA LEU A 228 -19.53 13.18 -3.38
C LEU A 228 -18.41 12.91 -2.35
N LEU A 229 -17.31 13.68 -2.43
CA LEU A 229 -16.77 14.24 -1.19
C LEU A 229 -17.73 15.37 -0.76
N PRO A 230 -18.38 15.32 0.43
CA PRO A 230 -18.97 16.53 0.96
C PRO A 230 -17.84 17.53 1.19
N LYS A 231 -17.97 18.72 0.58
CA LYS A 231 -17.15 19.87 0.92
C LYS A 231 -17.40 20.19 2.40
N VAL A 232 -16.29 20.26 3.15
CA VAL A 232 -16.11 20.80 4.52
C VAL A 232 -16.72 19.96 5.64
#